data_AF-R6ZUT8-F1
#
_entry.id   AF-R6ZUT8-F1
#
_cell.length_a   1.000
_cell.length_b   1.000
_cell.length_c   1.000
_cell.angle_alpha   90.00
_cell.angle_beta   90.00
_cell.angle_gamma   90.00
#
_symmetry.space_group_name_H-M   'P 1'
#
loop_
_entity.id
_entity.type
_entity.pdbx_description
1 polymer ?
#
loop_
_entity_poly.entity_id
_entity_poly.type
_entity_poly.pdbx_seq_one_letter_code
_entity_poly.pdbx_strand_id
1 'polypeptide(L)'
;MRVINYFDSDRQSHWLNEIKRGDWGAAGFLYELLSKGTFFDAAGKNSKVLLLTDGDELISFCTYAEKDDIQPTEFTPWMGFVYTFPEHRGHHYVGLLMEEVEGRNIRTEDQSTAYQTWNDPGGTGRSIICREVYNLLLRE
;
A
#
# COMPACT_ATOMS: atom_id res chain seq x y z
N MET A 1 1.21 13.55 13.67
CA MET A 1 1.29 12.64 12.51
C MET A 1 2.47 12.94 11.60
N ARG A 2 3.21 11.91 11.16
CA ARG A 2 4.38 12.00 10.27
C ARG A 2 4.47 10.76 9.38
N VAL A 3 4.93 10.93 8.14
CA VAL A 3 5.32 9.81 7.27
C VAL A 3 6.82 9.53 7.44
N ILE A 4 7.16 8.27 7.69
CA ILE A 4 8.55 7.79 7.76
C ILE A 4 8.74 6.58 6.85
N ASN A 5 9.98 6.30 6.47
CA ASN A 5 10.35 5.05 5.82
C ASN A 5 10.85 4.07 6.88
N TYR A 6 10.30 2.84 6.89
CA TYR A 6 10.71 1.76 7.79
C TYR A 6 12.23 1.53 7.76
N PHE A 7 12.82 1.52 6.55
CA PHE A 7 14.24 1.22 6.38
C PHE A 7 15.17 2.34 6.89
N ASP A 8 14.67 3.57 7.00
CA ASP A 8 15.44 4.72 7.49
C ASP A 8 15.25 4.95 9.00
N SER A 9 14.39 4.17 9.66
CA SER A 9 14.13 4.29 11.09
C SER A 9 15.11 3.48 11.93
N ASP A 10 15.59 4.07 13.02
CA ASP A 10 16.32 3.42 14.11
C ASP A 10 15.46 2.47 14.97
N ARG A 11 14.12 2.52 14.80
CA ARG A 11 13.13 1.76 15.57
C ARG A 11 12.44 0.65 14.76
N GLN A 12 13.11 0.05 13.79
CA GLN A 12 12.56 -1.02 12.94
C GLN A 12 11.88 -2.14 13.73
N SER A 13 12.46 -2.60 14.85
CA SER A 13 11.84 -3.65 15.68
C SER A 13 10.49 -3.23 16.29
N HIS A 14 10.34 -1.95 16.66
CA HIS A 14 9.07 -1.40 17.14
C HIS A 14 8.04 -1.39 16.01
N TRP A 15 8.39 -0.84 14.85
CA TRP A 15 7.48 -0.76 13.71
C TRP A 15 7.09 -2.12 13.15
N LEU A 16 8.01 -3.09 13.16
CA LEU A 16 7.71 -4.46 12.75
C LEU A 16 6.65 -5.11 13.66
N ASN A 17 6.73 -4.86 14.97
CA ASN A 17 5.71 -5.33 15.91
C ASN A 17 4.37 -4.62 15.72
N GLU A 18 4.36 -3.33 15.41
CA GLU A 18 3.14 -2.60 15.08
C GLU A 18 2.50 -3.11 13.78
N ILE A 19 3.29 -3.40 12.73
CA ILE A 19 2.80 -4.01 11.48
C ILE A 19 2.19 -5.39 11.77
N LYS A 20 2.82 -6.19 12.64
CA LYS A 20 2.33 -7.52 13.04
C LYS A 20 0.93 -7.48 13.68
N ARG A 21 0.55 -6.37 14.30
CA ARG A 21 -0.77 -6.20 14.92
C ARG A 21 -1.90 -6.01 13.92
N GLY A 22 -1.59 -5.77 12.64
CA GLY A 22 -2.59 -5.68 11.58
C GLY A 22 -3.42 -6.96 11.47
N ASP A 23 -4.73 -6.82 11.31
CA ASP A 23 -5.72 -7.90 11.39
C ASP A 23 -6.00 -8.61 10.06
N TRP A 24 -5.21 -8.33 9.01
CA TRP A 24 -5.45 -8.82 7.65
C TRP A 24 -4.23 -9.51 7.02
N GLY A 25 -4.50 -10.37 6.03
CA GLY A 25 -3.49 -11.24 5.42
C GLY A 25 -2.28 -10.52 4.82
N ALA A 26 -2.44 -9.32 4.25
CA ALA A 26 -1.32 -8.60 3.67
C ALA A 26 -0.43 -7.90 4.70
N ALA A 27 -0.96 -7.50 5.87
CA ALA A 27 -0.11 -7.07 6.98
C ALA A 27 0.79 -8.22 7.45
N GLY A 28 0.22 -9.42 7.57
CA GLY A 28 0.97 -10.64 7.87
C GLY A 28 2.04 -10.95 6.81
N PHE A 29 1.69 -10.81 5.52
CA PHE A 29 2.65 -11.01 4.43
C PHE A 29 3.80 -10.00 4.45
N LEU A 30 3.51 -8.71 4.63
CA LEU A 30 4.54 -7.68 4.76
C LEU A 30 5.43 -7.93 5.97
N TYR A 31 4.86 -8.31 7.12
CA TYR A 31 5.62 -8.70 8.31
C TYR A 31 6.58 -9.86 8.00
N GLU A 32 6.13 -10.90 7.28
CA GLU A 32 6.98 -12.02 6.87
C GLU A 32 8.12 -11.57 5.95
N LEU A 33 7.85 -10.73 4.94
CA LEU A 33 8.89 -10.20 4.04
C LEU A 33 9.94 -9.37 4.80
N LEU A 34 9.50 -8.53 5.73
CA LEU A 34 10.39 -7.67 6.51
C LEU A 34 11.19 -8.47 7.53
N SER A 35 10.57 -9.43 8.23
CA SER A 35 11.24 -10.27 9.23
C SER A 35 12.25 -11.24 8.61
N LYS A 36 12.02 -11.70 7.38
CA LYS A 36 12.93 -12.57 6.63
C LYS A 36 13.99 -11.80 5.82
N GLY A 37 13.86 -10.48 5.71
CA GLY A 37 14.76 -9.64 4.90
C GLY A 37 14.60 -9.81 3.39
N THR A 38 13.50 -10.41 2.93
CA THR A 38 13.25 -10.72 1.51
C THR A 38 12.43 -9.64 0.79
N PHE A 39 12.14 -8.52 1.45
CA PHE A 39 11.31 -7.45 0.90
C PHE A 39 11.83 -6.91 -0.44
N PHE A 40 13.12 -6.58 -0.54
CA PHE A 40 13.67 -5.98 -1.76
C PHE A 40 13.77 -6.96 -2.94
N ASP A 41 13.86 -8.27 -2.66
CA ASP A 41 13.82 -9.29 -3.71
C ASP A 41 12.45 -9.31 -4.40
N ALA A 42 11.39 -9.26 -3.58
CA ALA A 42 10.00 -9.22 -4.01
C ALA A 42 9.62 -7.87 -4.64
N ALA A 43 9.88 -6.76 -3.95
CA ALA A 43 9.37 -5.44 -4.31
C ALA A 43 10.29 -4.64 -5.27
N GLY A 44 11.58 -4.99 -5.36
CA GLY A 44 12.59 -4.20 -6.09
C GLY A 44 13.45 -3.33 -5.16
N LYS A 45 14.66 -2.97 -5.61
CA LYS A 45 15.73 -2.42 -4.76
C LYS A 45 15.48 -1.00 -4.27
N ASN A 46 14.73 -0.18 -5.02
CA ASN A 46 14.42 1.19 -4.62
C ASN A 46 13.07 1.31 -3.90
N SER A 47 12.49 0.17 -3.52
CA SER A 47 11.19 0.13 -2.84
C SER A 47 11.26 0.66 -1.42
N LYS A 48 10.13 1.12 -0.91
CA LYS A 48 10.00 1.68 0.43
C LYS A 48 8.82 1.06 1.14
N VAL A 49 8.91 0.99 2.47
CA VAL A 49 7.73 0.78 3.33
C VAL A 49 7.49 2.08 4.06
N LEU A 50 6.44 2.79 3.67
CA LEU A 50 6.06 4.07 4.25
C LEU A 50 5.08 3.82 5.38
N LEU A 51 5.34 4.46 6.52
CA LEU A 51 4.55 4.36 7.73
C LEU A 51 4.00 5.75 8.06
N LEU A 52 2.69 5.88 8.21
CA LEU A 52 2.07 7.03 8.84
C LEU A 52 2.01 6.78 10.35
N THR A 53 2.71 7.59 11.12
CA THR A 53 2.79 7.43 12.58
C THR A 53 2.23 8.64 13.30
N ASP A 54 1.70 8.44 14.50
CA ASP A 54 1.44 9.53 15.45
C ASP A 54 2.17 9.24 16.77
N GLY A 55 3.32 9.90 16.94
CA GLY A 55 4.26 9.52 17.99
C GLY A 55 4.75 8.08 17.80
N ASP A 56 4.42 7.22 18.76
CA ASP A 56 4.82 5.81 18.80
C ASP A 56 3.77 4.86 18.20
N GLU A 57 2.64 5.40 17.76
CA GLU A 57 1.54 4.62 17.19
C GLU A 57 1.64 4.55 15.67
N LEU A 58 1.42 3.34 15.11
CA LEU A 58 1.28 3.14 13.67
C LEU A 58 -0.18 3.34 13.25
N ILE A 59 -0.43 4.32 12.38
CA ILE A 59 -1.77 4.78 11.96
C ILE A 59 -2.13 4.32 10.54
N SER A 60 -1.14 4.04 9.68
CA SER A 60 -1.30 3.41 8.36
C SER A 60 0.08 3.01 7.80
N PHE A 61 0.12 2.09 6.84
CA PHE A 61 1.33 1.84 6.06
C PHE A 61 1.00 1.47 4.60
N CYS A 62 1.97 1.71 3.71
CA CYS A 62 1.95 1.24 2.34
C CYS A 62 3.36 0.83 1.88
N THR A 63 3.45 0.01 0.84
CA THR A 63 4.73 -0.16 0.12
C THR A 63 4.70 0.67 -1.15
N TYR A 64 5.77 1.42 -1.38
CA TYR A 64 6.06 2.02 -2.67
C TYR A 64 7.06 1.11 -3.37
N ALA A 65 6.60 0.30 -4.33
CA ALA A 65 7.38 -0.80 -4.91
C ALA A 65 7.65 -0.61 -6.41
N GLU A 66 8.82 -1.05 -6.87
CA GLU A 66 9.18 -1.05 -8.29
C GLU A 66 8.54 -2.22 -9.05
N LYS A 67 8.29 -3.33 -8.34
CA LYS A 67 7.69 -4.55 -8.85
C LYS A 67 6.32 -4.75 -8.20
N ASP A 68 5.34 -5.14 -9.00
CA ASP A 68 4.10 -5.73 -8.51
C ASP A 68 4.29 -7.25 -8.33
N ASP A 69 3.58 -7.83 -7.36
CA ASP A 69 3.51 -9.27 -7.11
C ASP A 69 2.83 -10.02 -8.29
N ILE A 70 2.06 -9.31 -9.14
CA ILE A 70 1.42 -9.87 -10.34
C ILE A 70 2.19 -9.44 -11.59
N GLN A 71 3.05 -10.33 -12.07
CA GLN A 71 3.80 -10.15 -13.31
C GLN A 71 3.05 -10.72 -14.53
N PRO A 72 3.19 -10.13 -15.74
CA PRO A 72 4.06 -8.98 -16.09
C PRO A 72 3.34 -7.62 -16.01
N THR A 73 4.07 -6.56 -15.61
CA THR A 73 3.52 -5.20 -15.43
C THR A 73 4.05 -4.20 -16.45
N GLU A 74 3.23 -3.86 -17.44
CA GLU A 74 3.52 -2.85 -18.48
C GLU A 74 3.12 -1.42 -18.06
N PHE A 75 2.36 -1.30 -16.96
CA PHE A 75 1.82 -0.04 -16.47
C PHE A 75 2.68 0.50 -15.32
N THR A 76 2.72 1.83 -15.16
CA THR A 76 3.43 2.52 -14.07
C THR A 76 2.89 3.94 -13.96
N PRO A 77 2.72 4.51 -12.76
CA PRO A 77 3.07 3.96 -11.44
C PRO A 77 1.95 3.17 -10.75
N TRP A 78 2.34 2.24 -9.88
CA TRP A 78 1.41 1.38 -9.11
C TRP A 78 1.16 1.93 -7.70
N MET A 79 -0.09 1.81 -7.27
CA MET A 79 -0.46 1.96 -5.87
C MET A 79 -0.71 0.56 -5.32
N GLY A 80 0.29 -0.01 -4.63
CA GLY A 80 0.22 -1.38 -4.10
C GLY A 80 -0.66 -1.45 -2.84
N PHE A 81 -0.04 -1.74 -1.70
CA PHE A 81 -0.77 -1.84 -0.43
C PHE A 81 -1.32 -0.49 0.01
N VAL A 82 -2.64 -0.40 0.14
CA VAL A 82 -3.34 0.75 0.70
C VAL A 82 -4.13 0.28 1.90
N TYR A 83 -3.99 0.98 3.02
CA TYR A 83 -4.63 0.60 4.26
C TYR A 83 -5.12 1.81 5.06
N THR A 84 -6.25 1.63 5.75
CA THR A 84 -6.75 2.55 6.79
C THR A 84 -7.14 1.71 8.00
N PHE A 85 -6.53 2.04 9.15
CA PHE A 85 -6.78 1.35 10.42
C PHE A 85 -8.27 1.43 10.80
N PRO A 86 -8.85 0.39 11.43
CA PRO A 86 -10.29 0.30 11.71
C PRO A 86 -10.86 1.53 12.41
N GLU A 87 -10.12 2.09 13.36
CA GLU A 87 -10.50 3.24 14.18
C GLU A 87 -10.60 4.54 13.37
N HIS A 88 -10.03 4.56 12.16
CA HIS A 88 -9.97 5.71 11.26
C HIS A 88 -10.79 5.51 9.97
N ARG A 89 -11.52 4.40 9.84
CA ARG A 89 -12.42 4.17 8.71
C ARG A 89 -13.61 5.15 8.75
N GLY A 90 -14.29 5.34 7.62
CA GLY A 90 -15.41 6.30 7.49
C GLY A 90 -15.02 7.78 7.30
N HIS A 91 -13.71 8.08 7.24
CA HIS A 91 -13.19 9.46 7.08
C HIS A 91 -12.60 9.77 5.70
N HIS A 92 -12.67 8.81 4.76
CA HIS A 92 -12.14 8.94 3.40
C HIS A 92 -10.63 9.24 3.28
N TYR A 93 -9.80 8.85 4.27
CA TYR A 93 -8.37 9.15 4.28
C TYR A 93 -7.57 8.55 3.11
N VAL A 94 -8.02 7.43 2.52
CA VAL A 94 -7.42 6.91 1.27
C VAL A 94 -7.55 7.91 0.12
N GLY A 95 -8.61 8.73 0.10
CA GLY A 95 -8.80 9.78 -0.91
C GLY A 95 -7.66 10.81 -0.90
N LEU A 96 -7.15 11.17 0.27
CA LEU A 96 -6.00 12.07 0.39
C LEU A 96 -4.71 11.47 -0.21
N LEU A 97 -4.53 10.15 -0.09
CA LEU A 97 -3.40 9.45 -0.71
C LEU A 97 -3.55 9.39 -2.24
N MET A 98 -4.79 9.26 -2.73
CA MET A 98 -5.10 9.30 -4.16
C MET A 98 -4.81 10.67 -4.76
N GLU A 99 -5.30 11.74 -4.14
CA GLU A 99 -5.04 13.13 -4.58
C GLU A 99 -3.54 13.44 -4.66
N GLU A 100 -2.74 12.95 -3.69
CA GLU A 100 -1.29 13.12 -3.71
C GLU A 100 -0.63 12.34 -4.87
N VAL A 101 -1.09 11.12 -5.14
CA VAL A 101 -0.54 10.30 -6.22
C VAL A 101 -0.95 10.84 -7.59
N GLU A 102 -2.20 11.27 -7.75
CA GLU A 102 -2.67 11.96 -8.96
C GLU A 102 -1.92 13.28 -9.18
N GLY A 103 -1.79 14.11 -8.13
CA GLY A 103 -1.09 15.39 -8.18
C GLY A 103 0.39 15.28 -8.57
N ARG A 104 1.04 14.17 -8.22
CA ARG A 104 2.43 13.86 -8.61
C ARG A 104 2.56 13.31 -10.03
N ASN A 105 1.47 12.80 -10.62
CA ASN A 105 1.46 12.18 -11.96
C ASN A 105 1.01 13.12 -13.10
N ILE A 106 0.62 14.37 -12.82
CA ILE A 106 0.17 15.35 -13.83
C ILE A 106 1.34 15.97 -14.65
N ARG A 107 2.57 15.43 -14.58
CA ARG A 107 3.74 16.05 -15.25
C ARG A 107 4.39 15.28 -16.40
N THR A 108 3.79 14.22 -16.88
CA THR A 108 4.19 13.64 -18.17
C THR A 108 2.95 13.27 -18.96
N GLU A 109 2.91 13.74 -20.21
CA GLU A 109 1.88 13.42 -21.18
C GLU A 109 1.62 11.91 -21.20
N ASP A 110 0.33 11.58 -21.20
CA ASP A 110 -0.25 10.26 -21.46
C ASP A 110 -0.14 9.22 -20.33
N GLN A 111 -1.24 8.51 -20.06
CA GLN A 111 -1.46 7.48 -19.02
C GLN A 111 -1.93 7.95 -17.62
N SER A 112 -3.20 8.36 -17.54
CA SER A 112 -3.94 8.55 -16.28
C SER A 112 -4.61 7.25 -15.81
N THR A 113 -3.89 6.30 -15.18
CA THR A 113 -4.55 5.26 -14.35
C THR A 113 -3.56 4.64 -13.36
N ALA A 114 -3.72 4.93 -12.07
CA ALA A 114 -3.09 4.15 -11.02
C ALA A 114 -3.89 2.85 -10.83
N TYR A 115 -3.23 1.70 -10.90
CA TYR A 115 -3.87 0.39 -10.76
C TYR A 115 -3.62 -0.17 -9.34
N GLN A 116 -4.65 -0.82 -8.77
CA GLN A 116 -4.58 -1.61 -7.53
C GLN A 116 -5.08 -3.03 -7.78
N THR A 117 -4.51 -4.01 -7.09
CA THR A 117 -4.93 -5.42 -7.13
C THR A 117 -5.48 -5.86 -5.76
N TRP A 118 -6.62 -6.56 -5.76
CA TRP A 118 -7.25 -7.13 -4.56
C TRP A 118 -7.27 -8.66 -4.66
N ASN A 119 -6.96 -9.36 -3.55
CA ASN A 119 -7.18 -10.81 -3.42
C ASN A 119 -8.47 -11.07 -2.64
N ASP A 120 -9.46 -11.66 -3.29
CA ASP A 120 -10.64 -12.27 -2.66
C ASP A 120 -10.37 -13.76 -2.38
N PRO A 121 -10.63 -14.33 -1.19
CA PRO A 121 -10.26 -15.71 -0.85
C PRO A 121 -11.02 -16.84 -1.60
N GLY A 122 -11.78 -16.57 -2.68
CA GLY A 122 -12.70 -17.57 -3.23
C GLY A 122 -13.00 -17.60 -4.73
N GLY A 123 -12.42 -16.76 -5.58
CA GLY A 123 -12.92 -16.59 -6.96
C GLY A 123 -11.90 -16.83 -8.08
N THR A 124 -12.11 -17.87 -8.89
CA THR A 124 -11.44 -18.02 -10.19
C THR A 124 -11.93 -16.96 -11.18
N GLY A 125 -11.25 -15.81 -11.26
CA GLY A 125 -11.51 -14.79 -12.29
C GLY A 125 -10.59 -13.57 -12.16
N ARG A 126 -9.83 -13.27 -13.22
CA ARG A 126 -8.99 -12.06 -13.33
C ARG A 126 -9.85 -10.85 -13.70
N SER A 127 -9.70 -9.72 -13.01
CA SER A 127 -10.32 -8.47 -13.42
C SER A 127 -9.44 -7.27 -13.03
N ILE A 128 -9.24 -6.37 -14.00
CA ILE A 128 -8.61 -5.06 -13.89
C ILE A 128 -9.68 -4.09 -13.40
N ILE A 129 -9.41 -3.36 -12.31
CA ILE A 129 -10.40 -2.47 -11.72
C ILE A 129 -10.35 -1.10 -12.40
N CYS A 130 -11.37 -0.83 -13.21
CA CYS A 130 -11.76 0.48 -13.73
C CYS A 130 -12.59 1.25 -12.67
N ARG A 131 -12.80 2.55 -12.90
CA ARG A 131 -13.58 3.57 -12.15
C ARG A 131 -14.92 3.11 -11.54
N GLU A 132 -15.45 1.97 -11.92
CA GLU A 132 -16.69 1.37 -11.41
C GLU A 132 -16.57 0.73 -10.01
N VAL A 133 -15.40 0.23 -9.59
CA VAL A 133 -15.25 -0.34 -8.23
C VAL A 133 -15.14 0.75 -7.15
N TYR A 134 -14.66 1.94 -7.52
CA TYR A 134 -14.70 3.13 -6.66
C TYR A 134 -16.13 3.44 -6.16
N ASN A 135 -17.13 3.28 -7.03
CA ASN A 135 -18.54 3.48 -6.67
C ASN A 135 -19.15 2.36 -5.81
N LEU A 136 -18.52 1.18 -5.77
CA LEU A 136 -18.92 0.07 -4.90
C LEU A 136 -18.30 0.18 -3.51
N LEU A 137 -17.07 0.69 -3.39
CA LEU A 137 -16.40 0.95 -2.12
C LEU A 137 -16.98 2.17 -1.36
N LEU A 138 -17.71 3.06 -2.04
CA LEU A 138 -18.41 4.22 -1.43
C LEU A 138 -19.76 3.85 -0.77
N ARG A 139 -20.15 2.57 -0.73
CA ARG A 139 -21.43 2.12 -0.17
C ARG A 139 -21.34 1.41 1.19
N GLU A 140 -20.16 1.34 1.80
CA GLU A 140 -19.97 0.82 3.16
C GLU A 140 -19.32 1.86 4.08
#